data_AF-A0AA39FIA3-F1
#
_entry.id   AF-A0AA39FIA3-F1
#
_cell.length_a   1.000
_cell.length_b   1.000
_cell.length_c   1.000
_cell.angle_alpha   90.00
_cell.angle_beta   90.00
_cell.angle_gamma   90.00
#
_symmetry.space_group_name_H-M   'P 1'
#
loop_
_entity.id
_entity.type
_entity.pdbx_description
1 polymer ?
#
loop_
_entity_poly.entity_id
_entity_poly.type
_entity_poly.pdbx_seq_one_letter_code
_entity_poly.pdbx_strand_id
1 'polypeptide(L)' 'MMFTGVKVANRIIASTNSQFVRHSSAVGTPPRMRISFTEKVIHGVIMAVGILAVPTYIAVNFKNYRSE' A
#
# COMPACT_ATOMS: atom_id res chain seq x y z
N MET A 1 -21.07 -29.65 -38.31
CA MET A 1 -21.75 -28.73 -37.37
C MET A 1 -21.25 -29.01 -35.94
N MET A 2 -20.16 -28.38 -35.48
CA MET A 2 -19.60 -28.63 -34.13
C MET A 2 -19.14 -27.34 -33.40
N PHE A 3 -19.50 -26.15 -33.89
CA PHE A 3 -19.01 -24.88 -33.33
C PHE A 3 -20.05 -24.08 -32.52
N THR A 4 -21.30 -24.55 -32.42
CA THR A 4 -22.39 -23.85 -31.70
C THR A 4 -22.42 -24.17 -30.20
N GLY A 5 -22.04 -25.38 -29.79
CA GLY A 5 -22.06 -25.80 -28.37
C GLY A 5 -21.01 -25.12 -27.50
N VAL A 6 -19.84 -24.79 -28.07
CA VAL A 6 -18.72 -24.15 -27.35
C VAL A 6 -19.07 -22.73 -26.91
N LYS A 7 -19.82 -21.97 -27.72
CA LYS A 7 -20.21 -20.59 -27.40
C LYS A 7 -21.25 -20.50 -26.27
N VAL A 8 -22.11 -21.51 -26.12
CA VAL A 8 -23.12 -21.57 -25.05
C VAL A 8 -22.47 -21.91 -23.71
N ALA A 9 -21.55 -22.89 -23.69
CA ALA A 9 -20.78 -23.23 -22.49
C ALA A 9 -19.96 -22.04 -21.97
N ASN A 10 -19.34 -21.26 -22.86
CA ASN A 10 -18.53 -20.11 -22.48
C ASN A 10 -19.35 -18.93 -21.88
N ARG A 11 -20.65 -18.83 -22.20
CA ARG A 11 -21.56 -17.84 -21.60
C ARG A 11 -21.95 -18.17 -20.16
N ILE A 12 -22.03 -19.45 -19.80
CA ILE A 12 -22.41 -19.91 -18.46
C ILE A 12 -21.25 -19.69 -17.46
N ILE A 13 -20.00 -19.81 -17.92
CA ILE A 13 -18.81 -19.55 -17.09
C ILE A 13 -18.60 -18.04 -16.85
N ALA A 14 -19.06 -17.19 -17.77
CA ALA A 14 -18.96 -15.74 -17.64
C ALA A 14 -19.92 -15.14 -16.59
N SER A 15 -20.93 -15.87 -16.11
CA SER A 15 -21.89 -15.38 -15.10
C SER A 15 -21.51 -15.73 -13.66
N THR A 16 -20.38 -16.41 -13.40
CA THR A 16 -19.89 -16.73 -12.05
C THR A 16 -18.82 -15.75 -11.59
N ASN A 17 -18.87 -14.50 -12.07
CA ASN A 17 -17.98 -13.45 -11.60
C ASN A 17 -18.73 -12.18 -11.23
N SER A 18 -19.84 -12.34 -10.50
CA SER A 18 -20.24 -11.30 -9.56
C SER A 18 -19.25 -11.35 -8.39
N GLN A 19 -18.07 -10.75 -8.56
CA GLN A 19 -17.31 -10.25 -7.41
C GLN A 19 -18.26 -9.32 -6.67
N PHE A 20 -19.00 -9.84 -5.69
CA PHE A 20 -19.65 -9.00 -4.71
C PHE A 20 -18.52 -8.23 -4.06
N VAL A 21 -18.36 -6.95 -4.44
CA VAL A 21 -17.56 -6.00 -3.68
C VAL A 21 -18.21 -5.95 -2.31
N ARG A 22 -17.72 -6.78 -1.39
CA ARG A 22 -18.15 -6.76 0.00
C ARG A 22 -17.70 -5.41 0.55
N HIS A 23 -18.63 -4.47 0.65
CA HIS A 23 -18.46 -3.27 1.44
C HIS A 23 -18.48 -3.66 2.93
N SER A 24 -17.43 -4.34 3.39
CA SER A 24 -17.20 -4.58 4.81
C SER A 24 -16.46 -3.39 5.38
N SER A 25 -17.11 -2.63 6.25
CA SER A 25 -16.43 -1.67 7.10
C SER A 25 -15.74 -2.42 8.24
N ALA A 26 -14.43 -2.23 8.39
CA ALA A 26 -13.74 -2.64 9.59
C ALA A 26 -14.06 -1.61 10.69
N VAL A 27 -14.91 -2.00 11.66
CA VAL A 27 -15.21 -1.16 12.82
C VAL A 27 -14.16 -1.45 13.89
N GLY A 28 -13.36 -0.44 14.23
CA GLY A 28 -12.36 -0.53 15.30
C GLY A 28 -12.99 -0.40 16.68
N THR A 29 -12.47 -1.12 17.66
CA THR A 29 -12.80 -0.89 19.08
C THR A 29 -12.19 0.42 19.57
N PRO A 30 -12.72 1.04 20.64
CA PRO A 30 -12.08 2.18 21.27
C PRO A 30 -10.61 1.90 21.63
N PRO A 31 -9.71 2.89 21.50
CA PRO A 31 -8.30 2.69 21.78
C PRO A 31 -8.10 2.35 23.27
N ARG A 32 -7.35 1.27 23.54
CA ARG A 32 -6.96 0.89 24.91
C ARG A 32 -6.05 1.93 25.56
N MET A 33 -5.18 2.56 24.76
CA MET A 33 -4.25 3.61 25.16
C MET A 33 -4.35 4.76 24.16
N ARG A 34 -4.57 5.98 24.64
CA ARG A 34 -4.59 7.17 23.78
C ARG A 34 -3.16 7.68 23.60
N ILE A 35 -2.69 7.72 22.37
CA ILE A 35 -1.39 8.30 22.02
C ILE A 35 -1.56 9.82 21.94
N SER A 36 -0.77 10.54 22.73
CA SER A 36 -0.74 12.00 22.75
C SER A 36 -0.27 12.56 21.40
N PHE A 37 -0.61 13.82 21.10
CA PHE A 37 -0.13 14.47 19.87
C PHE A 37 1.40 14.51 19.82
N THR A 38 2.03 14.82 20.96
CA THR A 38 3.48 14.87 21.11
C THR A 38 4.13 13.55 20.74
N GLU A 39 3.62 12.42 21.24
CA GLU A 39 4.17 11.10 20.90
C GLU A 39 4.06 10.79 19.40
N LYS A 40 2.95 11.18 18.75
CA LYS A 40 2.78 11.01 17.30
C LYS A 40 3.78 11.84 16.52
N VAL A 41 4.00 13.08 16.93
CA VAL A 41 4.97 13.98 16.29
C VAL A 41 6.38 13.43 16.45
N ILE A 42 6.77 13.03 17.67
CA ILE A 42 8.10 12.46 17.93
C ILE A 42 8.31 11.20 17.08
N HIS A 43 7.34 10.28 17.05
CA HIS A 43 7.43 9.09 16.21
C HIS A 43 7.56 9.42 14.72
N GLY A 44 6.76 10.36 14.23
CA GLY A 44 6.81 10.80 12.83
C GLY A 44 8.17 11.40 12.48
N VAL A 45 8.73 12.25 13.35
CA VAL A 45 10.06 12.86 13.15
C VAL A 45 11.16 11.79 13.14
N ILE A 46 11.14 10.85 14.08
CA ILE A 46 12.13 9.76 14.15
C ILE A 46 12.10 8.94 12.86
N MET A 47 10.90 8.59 12.37
CA MET A 47 10.74 7.85 11.11
C MET A 47 11.26 8.66 9.91
N ALA A 48 10.90 9.95 9.81
CA ALA A 48 11.33 10.81 8.71
C ALA A 48 12.85 10.96 8.68
N VAL A 49 13.48 11.22 9.82
CA VAL A 49 14.94 11.32 9.94
C VAL A 49 15.60 9.98 9.60
N GLY A 50 15.08 8.86 10.11
CA GLY A 50 15.63 7.54 9.84
C GLY A 50 15.63 7.17 8.35
N ILE A 51 14.54 7.50 7.63
CA ILE A 51 14.44 7.24 6.18
C ILE A 51 15.34 8.18 5.37
N LEU A 52 15.42 9.46 5.75
CA LEU A 52 16.11 10.48 4.97
C LEU A 52 17.59 10.63 5.30
N ALA A 53 18.07 10.12 6.44
CA ALA A 53 19.45 10.30 6.88
C ALA A 53 20.47 9.82 5.82
N VAL A 54 20.30 8.60 5.30
CA VAL A 54 21.24 7.99 4.34
C VAL A 54 21.22 8.71 2.98
N PRO A 55 20.06 8.91 2.32
CA PRO A 55 20.00 9.67 1.07
C PRO A 55 20.55 11.09 1.22
N THR A 56 20.28 11.76 2.35
CA THR A 56 20.77 13.11 2.61
C THR A 56 22.30 13.12 2.75
N TYR A 57 22.87 12.15 3.48
CA TYR A 57 24.32 12.02 3.62
C TYR A 57 25.02 11.83 2.27
N ILE A 58 24.47 10.97 1.40
CA ILE A 58 24.98 10.78 0.05
C ILE A 58 24.84 12.07 -0.76
N ALA A 59 23.69 12.72 -0.67
CA ALA A 59 23.39 13.95 -1.40
C ALA A 59 24.37 15.08 -1.07
N VAL A 60 24.70 15.28 0.21
CA VAL A 60 25.64 16.34 0.62
C VAL A 60 27.08 16.03 0.22
N ASN A 61 27.45 14.75 0.09
CA ASN A 61 28.80 14.32 -0.26
C ASN A 61 29.03 14.12 -1.76
N PHE A 62 28.03 14.39 -2.63
CA PHE A 62 28.17 14.19 -4.08
C PHE A 62 29.41 14.84 -4.70
N LYS A 63 29.83 16.01 -4.20
CA LYS A 63 31.03 16.70 -4.70
C LYS A 63 32.32 15.94 -4.36
N ASN A 64 32.37 15.31 -3.18
CA ASN A 64 33.52 14.51 -2.74
C ASN A 64 33.63 13.22 -3.55
N TYR A 65 32.50 12.67 -4.00
CA TYR A 65 32.48 11.51 -4.90
C TYR A 65 32.88 11.85 -6.34
N ARG A 66 32.92 13.14 -6.71
CA ARG A 66 33.21 13.61 -8.07
C ARG A 66 34.62 14.18 -8.22
N SER A 67 35.45 14.19 -7.16
CA SER A 67 36.82 14.73 -7.23
C SER A 67 37.83 13.72 -7.77
N GLU A 68 37.40 12.86 -8.69
CA GLU A 68 38.24 12.00 -9.54
C GLU A 68 37.84 12.19 -11.00
#